data_AF-A0A171DHA8-F1
#
_entry.id   AF-A0A171DHA8-F1
#
_cell.length_a   1.000
_cell.length_b   1.000
_cell.length_c   1.000
_cell.angle_alpha   90.00
_cell.angle_beta   90.00
_cell.angle_gamma   90.00
#
_symmetry.space_group_name_H-M   'P 1'
#
loop_
_entity.id
_entity.type
_entity.pdbx_description
1 polymer ?
#
loop_
_entity_poly.entity_id
_entity_poly.type
_entity_poly.pdbx_seq_one_letter_code
_entity_poly.pdbx_strand_id
1 'polypeptide(L)' 'MGLFGVSDGAARLPFVLLALLSAWIIYGIGALILSRRAGAMASFILGTSYLWAAYSRRVSPDLASISFFLAGVLLLVQ' A
#
# COMPACT_ATOMS: atom_id res chain seq x y z
N MET A 1 13.38 22.46 7.56
CA MET A 1 13.88 21.18 8.11
C MET A 1 12.71 20.21 8.08
N GLY A 2 12.85 19.06 7.40
CA GLY A 2 11.74 18.12 7.20
C GLY A 2 11.17 17.59 8.52
N LEU A 3 9.87 17.29 8.53
CA LEU A 3 9.09 16.81 9.69
C LEU A 3 9.66 15.54 10.35
N PHE A 4 10.54 14.82 9.66
CA PHE A 4 11.28 13.68 10.17
C PHE A 4 12.76 13.96 9.86
N GLY A 5 13.60 14.04 10.90
CA GLY A 5 15.03 14.33 10.75
C GLY A 5 15.74 13.38 9.77
N VAL A 6 16.96 13.75 9.35
CA VAL A 6 17.74 12.94 8.39
C VAL A 6 18.22 11.66 9.07
N SER A 7 17.44 10.59 8.97
CA SER A 7 17.78 9.25 9.46
C SER A 7 17.25 8.19 8.49
N ASP A 8 17.95 7.06 8.38
CA ASP A 8 17.54 5.96 7.49
C ASP A 8 16.13 5.43 7.81
N GLY A 9 15.71 5.52 9.08
CA GLY A 9 14.36 5.17 9.51
C GLY A 9 13.31 6.17 9.02
N ALA A 10 13.60 7.47 9.14
CA ALA A 10 12.73 8.54 8.65
C ALA A 10 12.51 8.47 7.13
N ALA A 11 13.54 8.08 6.38
CA ALA A 11 13.43 7.91 4.93
C ALA A 11 12.50 6.75 4.52
N ARG A 12 12.35 5.72 5.36
CA ARG A 12 11.53 4.52 5.09
C ARG A 12 10.09 4.65 5.55
N LEU A 13 9.84 5.49 6.56
CA LEU A 13 8.52 5.75 7.12
C LEU A 13 7.44 6.08 6.07
N PRO A 14 7.66 6.99 5.09
CA PRO A 14 6.65 7.27 4.07
C PRO A 14 6.33 6.04 3.19
N PHE A 15 7.30 5.17 2.92
CA PHE A 15 7.09 3.94 2.16
C PHE A 15 6.28 2.91 2.94
N VAL A 16 6.49 2.79 4.24
CA VAL A 16 5.65 1.95 5.10
C VAL A 16 4.21 2.44 5.12
N LEU A 17 4.00 3.76 5.18
CA LEU A 17 2.66 4.37 5.10
C LEU A 17 1.98 4.13 3.74
N LEU A 18 2.71 4.28 2.65
CA LEU A 18 2.24 3.95 1.29
C LEU A 18 1.87 2.46 1.15
N ALA A 19 2.66 1.57 1.76
CA ALA A 19 2.38 0.14 1.76
C ALA A 19 1.09 -0.20 2.52
N LEU A 20 0.85 0.48 3.66
CA LEU A 20 -0.39 0.34 4.43
C LEU A 20 -1.59 0.92 3.68
N LEU A 21 -1.41 2.08 3.05
CA LEU A 21 -2.43 2.71 2.22
C LEU A 21 -2.85 1.80 1.06
N SER A 22 -1.89 1.17 0.39
CA SER A 22 -2.16 0.20 -0.70
C SER A 22 -3.00 -0.99 -0.23
N ALA A 23 -2.75 -1.51 0.98
CA ALA A 23 -3.55 -2.58 1.55
C ALA A 23 -5.02 -2.15 1.75
N TRP A 24 -5.24 -0.92 2.23
CA TRP A 24 -6.58 -0.35 2.34
C TRP A 24 -7.23 -0.18 0.96
N ILE A 25 -6.50 0.35 -0.04
CA ILE A 25 -7.04 0.51 -1.39
C ILE A 25 -7.50 -0.84 -1.96
N ILE A 26 -6.72 -1.90 -1.77
CA ILE A 26 -7.08 -3.27 -2.20
C ILE A 26 -8.34 -3.79 -1.48
N TYR A 27 -8.50 -3.48 -0.18
CA TYR A 27 -9.75 -3.76 0.51
C TYR A 27 -10.93 -3.08 -0.18
N GLY A 28 -10.79 -1.79 -0.52
CA GLY A 28 -11.82 -1.02 -1.22
C GLY A 28 -12.20 -1.63 -2.56
N ILE A 29 -11.19 -1.93 -3.40
CA ILE A 29 -11.39 -2.54 -4.71
C ILE A 29 -12.10 -3.90 -4.57
N GLY A 30 -11.61 -4.78 -3.71
CA GLY A 30 -12.22 -6.11 -3.53
C GLY A 30 -13.62 -6.06 -2.93
N ALA A 31 -13.91 -5.05 -2.08
CA ALA A 31 -15.23 -4.82 -1.53
C ALA A 31 -16.23 -4.33 -2.58
N LEU A 32 -15.78 -3.53 -3.56
CA LEU A 32 -16.61 -3.02 -4.66
C LEU A 32 -16.88 -4.10 -5.74
N ILE A 33 -15.86 -4.86 -6.14
CA ILE A 33 -15.98 -5.81 -7.26
C ILE A 33 -16.67 -7.12 -6.85
N LEU A 34 -16.33 -7.68 -5.68
CA LEU A 34 -16.81 -8.99 -5.24
C LEU A 34 -17.68 -8.90 -4.00
N SER A 35 -17.06 -8.60 -2.86
CA SER A 35 -17.73 -8.54 -1.56
C SER A 35 -16.79 -8.02 -0.48
N ARG A 36 -17.35 -7.49 0.60
CA ARG A 36 -16.59 -6.99 1.75
C ARG A 36 -15.67 -8.04 2.39
N ARG A 37 -16.04 -9.32 2.34
CA ARG A 37 -15.20 -10.45 2.82
C ARG A 37 -14.01 -10.71 1.89
N ALA A 38 -14.24 -10.69 0.58
CA ALA A 38 -13.18 -10.86 -0.42
C ALA A 38 -12.16 -9.72 -0.33
N GLY A 39 -12.61 -8.46 -0.18
CA GLY A 39 -11.72 -7.31 0.04
C GLY A 39 -10.87 -7.45 1.31
N ALA A 40 -11.45 -7.93 2.41
CA ALA A 40 -10.71 -8.17 3.65
C ALA A 40 -9.62 -9.23 3.45
N MET A 41 -9.94 -10.35 2.82
CA MET A 41 -8.98 -11.42 2.51
C MET A 41 -7.86 -10.90 1.60
N ALA A 42 -8.18 -10.13 0.55
CA ALA A 42 -7.18 -9.57 -0.35
C ALA A 42 -6.21 -8.62 0.36
N SER A 43 -6.71 -7.75 1.23
CA SER A 43 -5.86 -6.86 2.05
C SER A 43 -4.97 -7.65 3.01
N PHE A 44 -5.48 -8.72 3.62
CA PHE A 44 -4.70 -9.59 4.49
C PHE A 44 -3.60 -10.35 3.72
N ILE A 45 -3.91 -10.87 2.53
CA ILE A 45 -2.94 -11.57 1.68
C ILE A 45 -1.81 -10.61 1.26
N LEU A 46 -2.15 -9.38 0.87
CA LEU A 46 -1.15 -8.38 0.53
C LEU A 46 -0.27 -8.02 1.73
N GLY A 47 -0.89 -7.77 2.89
CA GLY A 47 -0.17 -7.39 4.12
C GLY A 47 0.74 -8.49 4.67
N THR A 48 0.37 -9.76 4.49
CA THR A 48 1.16 -10.92 4.95
C THR A 48 2.14 -11.44 3.90
N SER A 49 2.08 -10.95 2.66
CA SER A 49 3.03 -11.31 1.61
C SER A 49 4.44 -10.84 1.96
N TYR A 50 5.38 -11.78 2.00
CA TYR A 50 6.79 -11.50 2.26
C TYR A 50 7.36 -10.47 1.28
N LEU A 51 6.98 -10.54 0.01
CA LEU A 51 7.44 -9.60 -1.02
C LEU A 51 7.00 -8.16 -0.71
N TRP A 52 5.73 -7.98 -0.31
CA TRP A 52 5.19 -6.66 0.02
C TRP A 52 5.81 -6.10 1.30
N ALA A 53 5.95 -6.93 2.33
CA ALA A 53 6.62 -6.56 3.57
C ALA A 53 8.09 -6.17 3.36
N ALA A 54 8.82 -6.91 2.50
CA ALA A 54 10.20 -6.59 2.15
C ALA A 54 10.31 -5.29 1.32
N TYR A 55 9.40 -5.08 0.36
CA TYR A 55 9.37 -3.88 -0.47
C TYR A 55 9.02 -2.62 0.32
N SER A 56 8.09 -2.70 1.28
CA SER A 56 7.68 -1.55 2.11
C SER A 56 8.82 -0.91 2.91
N ARG A 57 9.90 -1.66 3.18
CA ARG A 57 11.08 -1.21 3.93
C ARG A 57 12.20 -0.71 3.04
N ARG A 58 12.06 -0.85 1.71
CA ARG A 58 13.02 -0.33 0.73
C ARG A 58 12.58 1.04 0.27
N VAL A 59 13.52 1.97 0.22
CA VAL A 59 13.34 3.28 -0.40
C VAL A 59 13.44 3.08 -1.91
N SER A 60 12.32 2.77 -2.56
CA SER A 60 12.23 2.59 -4.01
C SER A 60 11.01 3.34 -4.57
N PRO A 61 11.14 4.01 -5.74
CA PRO A 61 10.00 4.62 -6.41
C PRO A 61 8.91 3.60 -6.79
N ASP A 62 9.25 2.31 -6.90
CA ASP A 62 8.30 1.27 -7.32
C ASP A 62 7.06 1.20 -6.41
N LEU A 63 7.25 1.35 -5.10
CA LEU A 63 6.16 1.25 -4.14
C LEU A 63 5.18 2.42 -4.27
N ALA A 64 5.69 3.61 -4.56
CA ALA A 64 4.85 4.78 -4.84
C ALA A 64 4.07 4.56 -6.14
N SER A 65 4.73 4.09 -7.20
CA SER A 65 4.09 3.78 -8.49
C SER A 65 2.96 2.76 -8.34
N ILE A 66 3.18 1.67 -7.58
CA ILE A 66 2.14 0.65 -7.31
C ILE A 66 0.98 1.26 -6.52
N SER A 67 1.27 2.08 -5.51
CA SER A 67 0.24 2.73 -4.69
C SER A 67 -0.66 3.64 -5.53
N PHE A 68 -0.07 4.46 -6.41
CA PHE A 68 -0.82 5.34 -7.31
C PHE A 68 -1.59 4.56 -8.37
N PHE A 69 -1.01 3.48 -8.90
CA PHE A 69 -1.71 2.60 -9.83
C PHE A 69 -2.95 1.98 -9.18
N LEU A 70 -2.83 1.44 -7.96
CA LEU A 70 -3.96 0.92 -7.19
C LEU A 70 -5.03 2.00 -6.92
N ALA A 71 -4.61 3.22 -6.59
CA ALA A 71 -5.53 4.34 -6.42
C ALA A 71 -6.28 4.66 -7.73
N GLY A 72 -5.59 4.63 -8.87
CA GLY A 72 -6.20 4.79 -10.19
C GLY A 72 -7.22 3.68 -10.50
N VAL A 73 -6.92 2.43 -10.17
CA VAL A 73 -7.87 1.32 -10.31
C VAL A 73 -9.09 1.52 -9.40
N LEU A 74 -8.91 1.97 -8.17
CA LEU A 74 -10.02 2.27 -7.27
C LEU A 74 -10.89 3.41 -7.82
N LEU A 75 -10.30 4.45 -8.43
CA LEU A 75 -11.03 5.53 -9.11
C LEU A 75 -11.75 5.08 -10.37
N LEU A 76 -11.25 4.05 -11.05
CA LEU A 76 -11.91 3.47 -12.23
C LEU A 76 -13.11 2.60 -11.86
N VAL A 77 -13.06 1.93 -10.70
CA VAL A 77 -14.07 0.95 -10.26
C VAL A 77 -15.21 1.57 -9.47
N GLN A 78 -14.97 2.70 -8.78
CA GLN A 78 -16.01 3.44 -8.04
C GLN A 78 -16.97 4.17 -8.98
#